data_AF-A0A8H3M9E4-F1
#
_entry.id   AF-A0A8H3M9E4-F1
#
_cell.length_a   1.000
_cell.length_b   1.000
_cell.length_c   1.000
_cell.angle_alpha   90.00
_cell.angle_beta   90.00
_cell.angle_gamma   90.00
#
_symmetry.space_group_name_H-M   'P 1'
#
loop_
_entity.id
_entity.type
_entity.pdbx_description
1 polymer ?
#
loop_
_entity_poly.entity_id
_entity_poly.type
_entity_poly.pdbx_seq_one_letter_code
_entity_poly.pdbx_strand_id
1 'polypeptide(L)'
;MKRLRTHHLTKYIKVFGKQNSCNTYAACIACIEKLENNELLKNTFTNKKLQVKNHLKNCVYFQEKIGNKEELDEIIYLTDNEEEETSHNRQKH
;
A
#
# COMPACT_ATOMS: atom_id res chain seq x y z
N MET A 1 23.54 5.13 9.73
CA MET A 1 22.26 4.43 9.99
C MET A 1 21.51 4.32 8.67
N LYS A 2 21.17 3.12 8.19
CA LYS A 2 20.37 2.97 6.96
C LYS A 2 19.01 3.62 7.24
N ARG A 3 18.69 4.75 6.59
CA ARG A 3 17.31 5.28 6.57
C ARG A 3 16.45 4.14 6.06
N LEU A 4 15.52 3.64 6.88
CA LEU A 4 14.46 2.79 6.37
C LEU A 4 13.72 3.64 5.33
N ARG A 5 13.92 3.33 4.05
CA ARG A 5 13.11 3.88 2.98
C ARG A 5 11.73 3.25 3.11
N THR A 6 10.92 3.79 4.00
CA THR A 6 9.49 3.46 4.06
C THR A 6 8.87 4.03 2.80
N HIS A 7 8.35 3.14 1.97
CA HIS A 7 7.70 3.51 0.73
C HIS A 7 6.58 4.53 0.98
N HIS A 8 6.36 5.47 0.06
CA HIS A 8 5.35 6.52 0.19
C HIS A 8 3.97 5.99 0.60
N LEU A 9 3.54 4.87 0.00
CA LEU A 9 2.24 4.24 0.30
C LEU A 9 2.13 3.61 1.69
N THR A 10 3.24 3.38 2.40
CA THR A 10 3.21 2.83 3.76
C THR A 10 2.44 3.74 4.72
N LYS A 11 2.34 5.04 4.43
CA LYS A 11 1.54 5.99 5.22
C LYS A 11 0.03 5.78 5.13
N TYR A 12 -0.45 5.10 4.09
CA TYR A 12 -1.89 4.92 3.81
C TYR A 12 -2.39 3.51 4.11
N ILE A 13 -1.51 2.61 4.56
CA ILE A 13 -1.83 1.24 4.90
C ILE A 13 -1.33 0.89 6.30
N LYS A 14 -2.05 0.01 6.99
CA LYS A 14 -1.60 -0.60 8.24
C LYS A 14 -1.32 -2.07 8.00
N VAL A 15 -0.10 -2.50 8.34
CA VAL A 15 0.29 -3.92 8.29
C VAL A 15 -0.11 -4.57 9.60
N PHE A 16 -0.84 -5.67 9.53
CA PHE A 16 -1.34 -6.38 10.71
C PHE A 16 -0.48 -7.58 11.09
N GLY A 17 0.10 -8.28 10.13
CA GLY A 17 0.94 -9.45 10.42
C GLY A 17 1.36 -10.22 9.18
N LYS A 18 1.99 -11.38 9.40
CA LYS A 18 2.39 -12.29 8.32
C LYS A 18 1.17 -13.06 7.80
N GLN A 19 0.98 -13.04 6.48
CA GLN A 19 0.03 -13.90 5.78
C GLN A 19 0.67 -15.26 5.50
N ASN A 20 1.96 -15.27 5.12
CA ASN A 20 2.78 -16.47 4.98
C ASN A 20 4.26 -16.13 5.22
N SER A 21 5.17 -17.07 4.93
CA SER A 21 6.61 -16.91 5.14
C SER A 21 7.20 -15.67 4.43
N CYS A 22 6.65 -15.29 3.27
CA CYS A 22 7.18 -14.23 2.43
C CYS A 22 6.31 -12.97 2.37
N ASN A 23 5.04 -13.03 2.81
CA ASN A 23 4.08 -11.94 2.62
C ASN A 23 3.40 -11.55 3.93
N THR A 24 3.11 -10.26 4.07
CA THR A 24 2.28 -9.71 5.15
C THR A 24 0.93 -9.27 4.63
N TYR A 25 -0.09 -9.29 5.49
CA TYR A 25 -1.40 -8.71 5.19
C TYR A 25 -1.49 -7.29 5.75
N ALA A 26 -2.15 -6.42 5.00
CA ALA A 26 -2.37 -5.03 5.31
C ALA A 26 -3.81 -4.63 5.00
N ALA A 27 -4.28 -3.54 5.59
CA ALA A 27 -5.49 -2.86 5.16
C ALA A 27 -5.24 -1.38 4.95
N CYS A 28 -6.07 -0.76 4.11
CA CYS A 28 -6.12 0.68 3.97
C CYS A 28 -6.58 1.33 5.28
N ILE A 29 -5.97 2.45 5.65
CA ILE A 29 -6.35 3.18 6.87
C ILE A 29 -7.80 3.66 6.82
N ALA A 30 -8.26 4.12 5.66
CA ALA A 30 -9.65 4.55 5.49
C ALA A 30 -10.64 3.39 5.71
N CYS A 31 -10.30 2.18 5.22
CA CYS A 31 -11.08 0.99 5.51
C CYS A 31 -11.12 0.68 7.01
N ILE A 32 -9.99 0.84 7.73
CA ILE A 32 -9.93 0.58 9.18
C ILE A 32 -10.83 1.54 9.97
N GLU A 33 -10.94 2.79 9.53
CA GLU A 33 -11.77 3.79 10.21
C GLU A 33 -13.26 3.64 9.90
N LYS A 34 -13.62 3.10 8.73
CA LYS A 34 -15.01 3.01 8.27
C LYS A 34 -15.65 1.64 8.43
N LEU A 35 -14.86 0.56 8.39
CA LEU A 35 -15.35 -0.81 8.41
C LEU A 35 -15.20 -1.43 9.80
N GLU A 36 -16.21 -2.21 10.18
CA GLU A 36 -16.12 -3.11 11.33
C GLU A 36 -15.16 -4.27 11.04
N ASN A 37 -14.62 -4.90 12.09
CA ASN A 37 -13.57 -5.93 11.98
C ASN A 37 -13.88 -7.06 10.98
N ASN A 38 -15.15 -7.51 10.88
CA ASN A 38 -15.53 -8.58 9.95
C ASN A 38 -15.40 -8.14 8.48
N GLU A 39 -15.93 -6.96 8.15
CA GLU A 39 -15.84 -6.38 6.80
C GLU A 39 -14.40 -5.93 6.48
N LEU A 40 -13.67 -5.46 7.49
CA LEU A 40 -12.27 -5.09 7.36
C LEU A 40 -11.40 -6.29 6.95
N LEU A 41 -11.63 -7.46 7.54
CA LEU A 41 -10.90 -8.69 7.18
C LEU A 41 -11.08 -9.04 5.70
N LYS A 42 -12.31 -8.90 5.17
CA LYS A 42 -12.60 -9.12 3.74
C LYS A 42 -11.91 -8.12 2.82
N ASN A 43 -11.60 -6.93 3.34
CA ASN A 43 -10.93 -5.84 2.62
C ASN A 43 -9.41 -5.77 2.87
N THR A 44 -8.85 -6.73 3.62
CA THR A 44 -7.40 -6.87 3.73
C THR A 44 -6.80 -7.37 2.42
N PHE A 45 -5.56 -6.98 2.16
CA PHE A 45 -4.81 -7.38 0.97
C PHE A 45 -3.38 -7.71 1.33
N THR A 46 -2.73 -8.46 0.44
CA THR A 46 -1.30 -8.73 0.56
C THR A 46 -0.51 -7.44 0.38
N ASN A 47 0.44 -7.17 1.28
CA ASN A 47 1.33 -6.01 1.27
C ASN A 47 2.38 -6.10 0.13
N LYS A 48 1.89 -6.06 -1.10
CA LYS A 48 2.67 -5.93 -2.33
C LYS A 48 2.31 -4.60 -2.97
N LYS A 49 3.31 -3.88 -3.48
CA LYS A 49 3.14 -2.55 -4.10
C LYS A 49 1.98 -2.51 -5.11
N LEU A 50 1.92 -3.49 -6.02
CA LEU A 50 0.85 -3.57 -7.02
C LEU A 50 -0.55 -3.74 -6.39
N GLN A 51 -0.67 -4.56 -5.36
CA GLN A 51 -1.95 -4.81 -4.66
C GLN A 51 -2.38 -3.60 -3.85
N VAL A 52 -1.43 -2.93 -3.18
CA VAL A 52 -1.67 -1.68 -2.46
C VAL A 52 -2.16 -0.60 -3.42
N LYS A 53 -1.47 -0.39 -4.55
CA LYS A 53 -1.87 0.57 -5.59
C LYS A 53 -3.30 0.28 -6.09
N ASN A 54 -3.56 -0.98 -6.45
CA ASN A 54 -4.85 -1.37 -6.99
C ASN A 54 -5.98 -1.19 -5.97
N HIS A 55 -5.74 -1.53 -4.70
CA HIS A 55 -6.72 -1.32 -3.65
C HIS A 55 -6.99 0.17 -3.44
N LEU A 56 -5.96 1.00 -3.22
CA LEU A 56 -6.12 2.43 -2.96
C LEU A 56 -6.82 3.16 -4.13
N LYS A 57 -6.54 2.76 -5.38
CA LYS A 57 -7.20 3.33 -6.57
C LYS A 57 -8.70 3.05 -6.60
N ASN A 58 -9.14 1.88 -6.16
CA ASN A 58 -10.54 1.43 -6.24
C ASN A 58 -11.29 1.49 -4.90
N CYS A 59 -10.62 1.87 -3.81
CA CYS A 59 -11.20 1.91 -2.48
C CYS A 59 -12.05 3.17 -2.33
N VAL A 60 -13.39 2.99 -2.27
CA VAL A 60 -14.35 4.09 -2.08
C VAL A 60 -14.05 4.88 -0.81
N TYR A 61 -13.80 4.19 0.31
CA TYR A 61 -13.49 4.85 1.58
C TYR A 61 -12.21 5.69 1.52
N PHE A 62 -11.21 5.24 0.76
CA PHE A 62 -9.98 5.97 0.58
C PHE A 62 -10.19 7.20 -0.31
N GLN A 63 -10.95 7.05 -1.40
CA GLN A 63 -11.35 8.16 -2.26
C GLN A 63 -12.12 9.24 -1.49
N GLU A 64 -13.08 8.83 -0.66
CA GLU A 64 -13.84 9.74 0.21
C GLU A 64 -12.93 10.44 1.23
N LYS A 65 -11.94 9.73 1.77
CA LYS A 65 -11.01 10.30 2.76
C LYS A 65 -10.06 11.34 2.16
N ILE A 66 -9.57 11.11 0.94
CA ILE A 66 -8.74 12.09 0.22
C ILE A 66 -9.62 13.22 -0.31
N GLY A 67 -10.85 12.94 -0.74
CA GLY A 67 -11.80 13.94 -1.24
C GLY A 67 -11.46 14.54 -2.61
N ASN A 68 -10.22 14.36 -3.08
CA ASN A 68 -9.75 14.84 -4.38
C ASN A 68 -9.15 13.69 -5.21
N LYS A 69 -9.61 13.57 -6.45
CA LYS A 69 -9.11 12.57 -7.41
C LYS A 69 -7.69 12.90 -7.89
N GLU A 70 -7.34 14.17 -8.02
CA GLU A 70 -6.00 14.58 -8.45
C GLU A 70 -4.96 14.18 -7.40
N GLU A 71 -5.20 14.48 -6.13
CA GLU A 71 -4.32 14.06 -5.03
C GLU A 71 -4.19 12.53 -4.92
N LEU A 72 -5.28 11.80 -5.21
CA LEU A 72 -5.24 10.34 -5.25
C LEU A 72 -4.30 9.84 -6.36
N ASP A 73 -4.43 10.37 -7.57
CA ASP A 73 -3.57 9.99 -8.70
C ASP A 73 -2.12 10.38 -8.41
N GLU A 74 -1.85 11.53 -7.79
CA GLU A 74 -0.50 11.92 -7.36
C GLU A 74 0.10 10.94 -6.35
N ILE A 75 -0.67 10.52 -5.33
CA ILE A 75 -0.22 9.54 -4.33
C ILE A 75 0.18 8.21 -4.99
N ILE A 76 -0.58 7.78 -6.00
CA ILE A 76 -0.34 6.55 -6.74
C ILE A 76 0.83 6.70 -7.73
N TYR A 77 0.93 7.83 -8.42
CA TYR A 77 1.91 8.10 -9.47
C TYR A 77 3.31 8.39 -8.91
N LEU A 78 3.42 9.13 -7.80
CA LEU A 78 4.70 9.43 -7.13
C LEU A 78 5.52 8.18 -6.82
N THR A 79 4.85 7.05 -6.59
CA THR A 79 5.51 5.80 -6.25
C THR A 79 6.18 5.10 -7.43
N ASP A 80 5.84 5.45 -8.67
CA ASP A 80 6.48 4.87 -9.86
C ASP A 80 7.86 5.51 -10.11
N ASN A 81 7.97 6.83 -9.89
CA ASN A 81 9.21 7.59 -10.14
C ASN A 81 10.31 7.39 -9.08
N GLU A 82 10.01 6.88 -7.88
CA GLU A 82 11.04 6.58 -6.87
C GLU A 82 11.83 5.28 -7.17
N GLU A 83 11.50 4.54 -8.24
CA GLU A 83 12.03 3.18 -8.48
C GLU A 83 13.17 3.07 -9.52
N GLU A 84 13.67 4.16 -10.10
CA GLU A 84 14.79 4.09 -11.05
C GLU A 84 16.19 3.90 -10.41
N GLU A 85 16.30 3.55 -9.12
CA GLU A 85 17.61 3.56 -8.45
C GLU A 85 17.96 2.30 -7.61
N THR A 86 17.30 1.13 -7.75
CA THR A 86 17.74 -0.06 -6.96
C THR A 86 17.53 -1.47 -7.55
N SER A 87 17.47 -1.68 -8.87
CA SER A 87 17.26 -3.04 -9.42
C SER A 87 18.24 -3.46 -10.52
N HIS A 88 19.55 -3.27 -10.32
CA HIS A 88 20.59 -3.95 -11.12
C HIS A 88 21.61 -4.66 -10.22
N ASN A 89 21.20 -5.69 -9.49
CA ASN A 89 22.15 -6.73 -9.11
C ASN A 89 21.43 -8.06 -8.83
N ARG A 90 21.04 -8.78 -9.90
CA ARG A 90 20.85 -10.23 -9.80
C ARG A 90 22.17 -10.86 -10.24
N GLN A 91 22.94 -11.28 -9.24
CA GLN A 91 24.14 -12.10 -9.41
C GLN A 91 23.80 -13.34 -10.23
N LYS A 92 24.56 -13.54 -11.32
CA LYS A 92 24.72 -14.82 -12.00
C LYS A 92 25.47 -15.77 -11.05
N HIS A 93 24.98 -16.99 -10.89
CA HIS A 93 25.79 -18.15 -10.57
C HIS A 93 25.22 -19.36 -11.32
#